data_AF-A0A1G9WPH8-F1
#
_entry.id   AF-A0A1G9WPH8-F1
#
_cell.length_a   1.000
_cell.length_b   1.000
_cell.length_c   1.000
_cell.angle_alpha   90.00
_cell.angle_beta   90.00
_cell.angle_gamma   90.00
#
_symmetry.space_group_name_H-M   'P 1'
#
loop_
_entity.id
_entity.type
_entity.pdbx_description
1 polymer ?
#
loop_
_entity_poly.entity_id
_entity_poly.type
_entity_poly.pdbx_seq_one_letter_code
_entity_poly.pdbx_strand_id
1 'polypeptide(L)'
;MTSNNQEPTQHQGSNEIEAVDTKGPEHQISEAEQSERKKAVEFATASIGLSGFESSEEMKHLGQRYITGEIDLDEFVILSQKMFPESDDSQPSRTQ
;
A
#
# COMPACT_ATOMS: atom_id res chain seq x y z
N MET A 1 -7.76 52.63 -7.51
CA MET A 1 -8.37 51.90 -8.64
C MET A 1 -7.37 50.90 -9.15
N THR A 2 -7.84 49.68 -9.29
CA THR A 2 -7.16 48.42 -9.60
C THR A 2 -6.49 48.41 -10.96
N SER A 3 -5.32 47.78 -11.09
CA SER A 3 -5.16 46.77 -12.16
C SER A 3 -4.01 45.84 -11.81
N ASN A 4 -4.40 44.60 -11.53
CA ASN A 4 -3.56 43.48 -11.14
C ASN A 4 -3.58 42.53 -12.34
N ASN A 5 -2.51 42.53 -13.14
CA ASN A 5 -2.35 41.59 -14.25
C ASN A 5 -1.16 40.69 -13.93
N GLN A 6 -1.44 39.52 -13.35
CA GLN A 6 -0.55 38.36 -13.44
C GLN A 6 -1.38 37.15 -13.87
N GLU A 7 -0.84 36.46 -14.87
CA GLU A 7 -1.41 35.34 -15.60
C GLU A 7 -1.79 34.15 -14.71
N PRO A 8 -2.82 33.38 -15.07
CA PRO A 8 -3.05 32.08 -14.45
C PRO A 8 -2.05 31.07 -15.03
N THR A 9 -1.06 30.68 -14.24
CA THR A 9 -0.23 29.51 -14.53
C THR A 9 -1.14 28.27 -14.50
N GLN A 10 -1.56 27.83 -15.68
CA GLN A 10 -2.18 26.53 -15.90
C GLN A 10 -1.12 25.46 -15.60
N HIS A 11 -1.06 24.99 -14.36
CA HIS A 11 -0.33 23.77 -14.05
C HIS A 11 -1.13 22.58 -14.58
N GLN A 12 -0.94 22.31 -15.86
CA GLN A 12 -1.27 21.04 -16.47
C GLN A 12 -0.21 20.03 -16.02
N GLY A 13 -0.38 19.51 -14.81
CA GLY A 13 0.30 18.31 -14.33
C GLY A 13 -0.52 17.10 -14.76
N SER A 14 -0.54 16.82 -16.06
CA SER A 14 -1.00 15.53 -16.59
C SER A 14 -0.05 14.46 -16.08
N ASN A 15 -0.44 13.76 -15.02
CA ASN A 15 -0.03 12.38 -14.80
C ASN A 15 -1.32 11.61 -14.54
N GLU A 16 -2.10 11.41 -15.61
CA GLU A 16 -2.86 10.18 -15.73
C GLU A 16 -1.82 9.06 -15.72
N ILE A 17 -1.62 8.48 -14.54
CA ILE A 17 -1.15 7.11 -14.41
C ILE A 17 -2.26 6.25 -15.02
N GLU A 18 -2.24 6.16 -16.35
CA GLU A 18 -2.94 5.12 -17.08
C GLU A 18 -2.33 3.80 -16.58
N ALA A 19 -3.02 3.17 -15.63
CA ALA A 19 -2.82 1.78 -15.31
C ALA A 19 -3.10 1.00 -16.60
N VAL A 20 -2.03 0.73 -17.36
CA VAL A 20 -2.11 -0.13 -18.52
C VAL A 20 -2.42 -1.53 -18.01
N ASP A 21 -3.71 -1.85 -17.98
CA ASP A 21 -4.25 -3.17 -17.70
C ASP A 21 -3.88 -4.10 -18.87
N THR A 22 -2.62 -4.52 -18.93
CA THR A 22 -2.21 -5.65 -19.75
C THR A 22 -2.41 -6.93 -18.96
N LYS A 23 -3.66 -7.39 -18.91
CA LYS A 23 -4.00 -8.72 -18.38
C LYS A 23 -3.40 -9.84 -19.23
N GLY A 24 -2.42 -10.53 -18.64
CA GLY A 24 -1.98 -11.92 -18.93
C GLY A 24 -0.48 -12.14 -18.70
N PRO A 25 0.03 -13.28 -18.15
CA PRO A 25 -0.62 -14.41 -17.48
C PRO A 25 -0.55 -14.25 -15.94
N GLU A 26 -1.71 -14.01 -15.31
CA GLU A 26 -2.06 -13.98 -13.88
C GLU A 26 -1.12 -13.29 -12.83
N HIS A 27 0.21 -13.29 -12.94
CA HIS A 27 1.13 -12.83 -11.87
C HIS A 27 2.47 -12.24 -12.38
N GLN A 28 2.55 -11.84 -13.64
CA GLN A 28 3.75 -11.16 -14.16
C GLN A 28 3.50 -9.65 -14.24
N ILE A 29 4.20 -8.90 -13.38
CA ILE A 29 4.18 -7.44 -13.37
C ILE A 29 5.44 -6.87 -14.02
N SER A 30 5.36 -5.63 -14.50
CA SER A 30 6.52 -4.93 -15.08
C SER A 30 7.56 -4.56 -14.02
N GLU A 31 8.81 -4.33 -14.43
CA GLU A 31 9.85 -3.82 -13.53
C GLU A 31 9.48 -2.44 -12.94
N ALA A 32 8.78 -1.61 -13.72
CA ALA A 32 8.28 -0.32 -13.27
C ALA A 32 7.25 -0.49 -12.13
N GLU A 33 6.26 -1.37 -12.33
CA GLU A 33 5.26 -1.71 -11.33
C GLU A 33 5.92 -2.31 -10.07
N GLN A 34 6.85 -3.26 -10.22
CA GLN A 34 7.60 -3.81 -9.09
C GLN A 34 8.36 -2.72 -8.31
N SER A 35 8.99 -1.78 -9.00
CA SER A 35 9.70 -0.65 -8.39
C SER A 35 8.75 0.28 -7.63
N GLU A 36 7.58 0.55 -8.19
CA GLU A 36 6.54 1.35 -7.52
C GLU A 36 6.00 0.65 -6.27
N ARG A 37 5.68 -0.64 -6.36
CA ARG A 37 5.27 -1.45 -5.19
C ARG A 37 6.34 -1.48 -4.11
N LYS A 38 7.62 -1.63 -4.48
CA LYS A 38 8.73 -1.59 -3.53
C LYS A 38 8.79 -0.26 -2.77
N LYS A 39 8.68 0.87 -3.49
CA LYS A 39 8.64 2.20 -2.86
C LYS A 39 7.45 2.34 -1.91
N ALA A 40 6.28 1.83 -2.28
CA ALA A 40 5.09 1.87 -1.44
C ALA A 40 5.27 1.08 -0.14
N VAL A 41 5.82 -0.14 -0.21
CA VAL A 41 6.10 -0.99 0.97
C VAL A 41 7.18 -0.38 1.87
N GLU A 42 8.25 0.18 1.28
CA GLU A 42 9.31 0.87 2.03
C GLU A 42 8.74 2.10 2.76
N PHE A 43 7.92 2.91 2.09
CA PHE A 43 7.26 4.07 2.68
C PHE A 43 6.34 3.67 3.85
N ALA A 44 5.50 2.65 3.66
CA ALA A 44 4.61 2.15 4.72
C ALA A 44 5.42 1.64 5.93
N THR A 45 6.47 0.86 5.69
CA THR A 45 7.35 0.34 6.75
C THR A 45 8.05 1.46 7.51
N ALA A 46 8.56 2.48 6.80
CA ALA A 46 9.17 3.64 7.44
C ALA A 46 8.14 4.44 8.27
N SER A 47 6.91 4.59 7.77
CA SER A 47 5.83 5.29 8.48
C SER A 47 5.45 4.58 9.79
N ILE A 48 5.41 3.24 9.76
CA ILE A 48 5.21 2.41 10.95
C ILE A 48 6.38 2.60 11.95
N GLY A 49 7.61 2.58 11.45
CA GLY A 49 8.82 2.82 12.27
C GLY A 49 8.85 4.21 12.91
N LEU A 50 8.43 5.26 12.21
CA LEU A 50 8.30 6.61 12.77
C LEU A 50 7.28 6.69 13.91
N SER A 51 6.32 5.77 13.95
CA SER A 51 5.34 5.65 15.01
C SER A 51 5.82 4.80 16.19
N GLY A 52 7.07 4.29 16.15
CA GLY A 52 7.65 3.45 17.19
C GLY A 52 7.21 1.98 17.15
N PHE A 53 6.64 1.53 16.03
CA PHE A 53 6.21 0.16 15.81
C PHE A 53 7.07 -0.54 14.76
N GLU A 54 6.98 -1.86 14.69
CA GLU A 54 7.57 -2.67 13.63
C GLU A 54 6.53 -3.58 12.99
N SER A 55 6.61 -3.77 11.68
CA SER A 55 5.79 -4.75 10.97
C SER A 55 6.17 -6.17 11.39
N SER A 56 5.19 -7.06 11.53
CA SER A 56 5.45 -8.48 11.80
C SER A 56 6.16 -9.15 10.61
N GLU A 57 6.79 -10.30 10.85
CA GLU A 57 7.47 -11.07 9.80
C GLU A 57 6.48 -11.57 8.74
N GLU A 58 5.27 -11.94 9.13
CA GLU A 58 4.19 -12.35 8.22
C GLU A 58 3.77 -11.20 7.30
N MET A 59 3.68 -9.98 7.84
CA MET A 59 3.35 -8.78 7.05
C MET A 59 4.48 -8.41 6.09
N LYS A 60 5.75 -8.53 6.52
CA LYS A 60 6.91 -8.34 5.65
C LYS A 60 6.91 -9.34 4.48
N HIS A 61 6.62 -10.61 4.77
CA HIS A 61 6.50 -11.64 3.75
C HIS A 61 5.36 -11.32 2.78
N LEU A 62 4.20 -10.90 3.27
CA LEU A 62 3.06 -10.49 2.43
C LEU A 62 3.42 -9.30 1.53
N GLY A 63 4.14 -8.31 2.06
CA GLY A 63 4.66 -7.18 1.30
C GLY A 63 5.58 -7.62 0.17
N GLN A 64 6.45 -8.60 0.40
CA GLN A 64 7.33 -9.14 -0.63
C GLN A 64 6.55 -9.82 -1.76
N ARG A 65 5.52 -10.62 -1.43
CA ARG A 65 4.66 -11.27 -2.43
C ARG A 65 3.98 -10.24 -3.32
N TYR A 66 3.47 -9.15 -2.73
CA TYR A 66 2.91 -8.02 -3.47
C TYR A 66 3.94 -7.34 -4.37
N ILE A 67 5.16 -7.05 -3.87
CA ILE A 67 6.26 -6.46 -4.67
C ILE A 67 6.62 -7.34 -5.86
N THR A 68 6.63 -8.67 -5.69
CA THR A 68 7.00 -9.59 -6.78
C THR A 68 5.88 -9.77 -7.82
N GLY A 69 4.67 -9.30 -7.53
CA GLY A 69 3.50 -9.58 -8.36
C GLY A 69 2.90 -10.97 -8.15
N GLU A 70 3.35 -11.70 -7.11
CA GLU A 70 2.76 -12.99 -6.72
C GLU A 70 1.34 -12.85 -6.16
N ILE A 71 0.99 -11.64 -5.69
CA ILE A 71 -0.38 -11.27 -5.35
C ILE A 71 -0.67 -9.85 -5.84
N ASP A 72 -1.93 -9.58 -6.15
CA ASP A 72 -2.42 -8.23 -6.40
C ASP A 72 -2.77 -7.47 -5.11
N LEU A 73 -3.27 -6.24 -5.26
CA LEU A 73 -3.63 -5.40 -4.12
C LEU A 73 -4.87 -5.91 -3.39
N ASP A 74 -5.86 -6.46 -4.09
CA ASP A 74 -7.09 -6.96 -3.48
C ASP A 74 -6.78 -8.20 -2.63
N GLU A 75 -5.95 -9.10 -3.15
CA GLU A 75 -5.43 -10.25 -2.42
C GLU A 75 -4.60 -9.83 -1.21
N PHE A 76 -3.75 -8.81 -1.33
CA PHE A 76 -2.99 -8.25 -0.21
C PHE A 76 -3.91 -7.76 0.91
N VAL A 77 -4.98 -7.03 0.58
CA VAL A 77 -5.95 -6.52 1.56
C VAL A 77 -6.70 -7.68 2.24
N ILE A 78 -7.15 -8.67 1.48
CA ILE A 78 -7.86 -9.83 2.04
C ILE A 78 -6.95 -10.66 2.96
N LEU A 79 -5.70 -10.88 2.56
CA LEU A 79 -4.74 -11.67 3.34
C LEU A 79 -4.27 -10.94 4.60
N SER A 80 -4.05 -9.63 4.53
CA SER A 80 -3.63 -8.83 5.69
C SER A 80 -4.70 -8.80 6.80
N GLN A 81 -5.99 -8.77 6.44
CA GLN A 81 -7.09 -8.85 7.41
C GLN A 81 -7.14 -10.19 8.14
N LYS A 82 -6.82 -11.29 7.45
CA LYS A 82 -6.81 -12.65 8.04
C LYS A 82 -5.65 -12.88 9.00
N MET A 83 -4.58 -12.08 8.92
CA MET A 83 -3.41 -12.19 9.80
C MET A 83 -3.65 -11.64 11.21
N PHE A 84 -4.72 -10.86 11.39
CA PHE A 84 -5.23 -10.50 12.72
C PHE A 84 -6.47 -11.35 13.00
N PRO A 85 -6.32 -12.62 13.45
CA PRO A 85 -7.46 -13.29 14.06
C PRO A 85 -7.91 -12.41 15.23
N GLU A 86 -9.21 -12.14 15.32
CA GLU A 86 -9.80 -11.43 16.46
C GLU A 86 -9.16 -11.96 17.73
N SER A 87 -8.41 -11.11 18.45
CA SER A 87 -8.02 -11.41 19.81
C SER A 87 -9.31 -11.66 20.55
N ASP A 88 -9.58 -12.92 20.87
CA ASP A 88 -10.70 -13.35 21.71
C ASP A 88 -10.40 -12.94 23.16
N ASP A 89 -10.30 -11.63 23.40
CA ASP A 89 -10.19 -11.02 24.72
C ASP A 89 -11.56 -10.96 25.43
N SER A 90 -12.56 -11.69 24.91
CA SER A 90 -13.84 -11.91 25.57
C SER A 90 -13.78 -13.13 26.51
N GLN A 91 -12.84 -13.14 27.45
CA GLN A 91 -12.98 -13.94 28.68
C GLN A 91 -12.87 -13.02 29.89
N PRO A 92 -14.00 -12.54 30.47
CA PRO A 92 -13.94 -11.99 31.81
C PRO A 92 -13.63 -13.14 32.76
N SER A 93 -12.40 -13.18 33.27
CA SER A 93 -12.00 -14.01 34.40
C SER A 93 -12.90 -13.70 35.60
N ARG A 94 -14.02 -14.40 35.72
CA ARG A 94 -14.76 -14.52 36.98
C ARG A 94 -13.92 -15.41 37.88
N THR A 95 -13.05 -14.78 38.65
CA THR A 95 -12.48 -15.43 39.84
C THR A 95 -13.55 -15.40 40.92
N GLN A 96 -13.92 -16.59 41.39
CA GLN A 96 -14.88 -16.87 42.46
C GLN A 96 -14.35 -16.42 43.82
#